data_AF-A0A960Z4D7-F1
#
_entry.id   AF-A0A960Z4D7-F1
#
_cell.length_a   1.000
_cell.length_b   1.000
_cell.length_c   1.000
_cell.angle_alpha   90.00
_cell.angle_beta   90.00
_cell.angle_gamma   90.00
#
_symmetry.space_group_name_H-M   'P 1'
#
loop_
_entity.id
_entity.type
_entity.pdbx_description
1 polymer ?
#
loop_
_entity_poly.entity_id
_entity_poly.type
_entity_poly.pdbx_seq_one_letter_code
_entity_poly.pdbx_strand_id
1 'polypeptide(L)'
;MLRFPLRLLVICCALTATAFAQEPAPRDIVTDGCSLVSPFNVMSATLATSENLYPLVWGSELASSSDTRGLQGTMPVPGWLGNYGSGRVAIWDGHPAFFTAGADGRDDNDRLRSQLIDWLRDGGSVAFTRGHGEKPMGEVFSGVTWQHLLDSSAEPHEIDGELTTENLAGSGLLVIGSSWQRITDSELDAAEDYVLNGGGLLVIGIGWAYSGYADDPDPDQYIPNRLGERFGWRVQFSTIKDPGTPMGEAGTPAFTVLPLEQYNPGRIVVITDDPDSVVQRAADNPQDIFVVEGEHTGLCMPNEYWAQLESVSGIIGLFDEMYVSHNLLIGNANPPYDGVKQWFVPQQSDEPGWYMHSGNPVVYKQYAAKDIVDTYNNEHRLGWGIVHELGHNMHISSCGNNMVPDGTGENWANVWSVWTNNAMGWPNHENYGREGGDYHGHPDYAKLSSDNWILLGCLDMIWQRYGWDGMQAFLTDVATRRAAGEKLKDNAERQRLLIEGMSIGYGIDFSELFAHWGFPVSDETRELLSKYPKSDIAIP
;
A
#
# COMPACT_ATOMS: atom_id res chain seq x y z
N MET A 1 -60.96 -28.17 8.46
CA MET A 1 -59.85 -27.40 7.87
C MET A 1 -58.56 -28.10 8.23
N LEU A 2 -57.96 -28.74 7.23
CA LEU A 2 -56.88 -29.70 7.35
C LEU A 2 -55.52 -29.01 7.54
N ARG A 3 -54.73 -29.53 8.47
CA ARG A 3 -53.27 -29.57 8.40
C ARG A 3 -52.88 -31.02 8.09
N PHE A 4 -52.15 -31.25 7.01
CA PHE A 4 -51.16 -32.32 6.86
C PHE A 4 -50.13 -31.89 5.78
N PRO A 5 -48.88 -32.41 5.83
CA PRO A 5 -47.70 -31.89 5.14
C PRO A 5 -47.47 -32.57 3.79
N LEU A 6 -46.80 -31.90 2.86
CA LEU A 6 -46.27 -32.54 1.66
C LEU A 6 -44.74 -32.56 1.67
N ARG A 7 -44.21 -33.78 1.63
CA ARG A 7 -42.84 -34.14 1.27
C ARG A 7 -42.53 -33.57 -0.12
N LEU A 8 -41.38 -32.90 -0.28
CA LEU A 8 -40.80 -32.66 -1.60
C LEU A 8 -39.57 -33.55 -1.80
N LEU A 9 -39.85 -34.58 -2.60
CA LEU A 9 -39.02 -35.40 -3.46
C LEU A 9 -37.59 -34.86 -3.73
N VAL A 10 -36.59 -35.63 -3.30
CA VAL A 10 -35.23 -35.60 -3.87
C VAL A 10 -35.32 -36.21 -5.27
N ILE A 11 -35.16 -35.38 -6.31
CA ILE A 11 -34.85 -35.85 -7.66
C ILE A 11 -33.36 -35.61 -7.87
N CYS A 12 -32.60 -36.70 -7.90
CA CYS A 12 -31.28 -36.74 -8.53
C CYS A 12 -31.44 -36.44 -10.02
N CYS A 13 -31.13 -35.22 -10.43
CA CYS A 13 -30.72 -34.96 -11.80
C CYS A 13 -29.20 -34.87 -11.82
N ALA A 14 -28.56 -35.95 -12.27
CA ALA A 14 -27.22 -35.91 -12.82
C ALA A 14 -27.28 -35.05 -14.10
N LEU A 15 -27.01 -33.77 -13.97
CA LEU A 15 -26.65 -32.91 -15.09
C LEU A 15 -25.13 -32.98 -15.21
N THR A 16 -24.67 -33.68 -16.23
CA THR A 16 -23.33 -33.57 -16.78
C THR A 16 -23.01 -32.10 -16.99
N ALA A 17 -22.20 -31.52 -16.10
CA ALA A 17 -21.55 -30.25 -16.34
C ALA A 17 -20.54 -30.47 -17.47
N THR A 18 -20.95 -30.22 -18.71
CA THR A 18 -20.01 -29.76 -19.73
C THR A 18 -19.40 -28.49 -19.18
N ALA A 19 -18.13 -28.58 -18.75
CA ALA A 19 -17.32 -27.43 -18.43
C ALA A 19 -17.35 -26.49 -19.64
N PHE A 20 -18.05 -25.36 -19.53
CA PHE A 20 -17.73 -24.21 -20.36
C PHE A 20 -16.34 -23.80 -19.91
N ALA A 21 -15.33 -24.08 -20.74
CA ALA A 21 -14.01 -23.49 -20.54
C ALA A 21 -14.22 -21.97 -20.56
N GLN A 22 -14.01 -21.29 -19.44
CA GLN A 22 -13.85 -19.84 -19.44
C GLN A 22 -12.69 -19.52 -20.38
N GLU A 23 -12.86 -18.53 -21.26
CA GLU A 23 -11.73 -18.06 -22.05
C GLU A 23 -10.61 -17.58 -21.09
N PRO A 24 -9.34 -17.89 -21.40
CA PRO A 24 -8.22 -17.50 -20.55
C PRO A 24 -8.19 -15.98 -20.40
N ALA A 25 -7.82 -15.49 -19.21
CA ALA A 25 -7.73 -14.06 -18.99
C ALA A 25 -6.67 -13.46 -19.94
N PRO A 26 -6.84 -12.19 -20.40
CA PRO A 26 -5.84 -11.47 -21.18
C PRO A 26 -4.40 -11.65 -20.70
N ARG A 27 -4.20 -11.60 -19.40
CA ARG A 27 -2.91 -11.84 -18.75
C ARG A 27 -2.37 -13.23 -19.02
N ASP A 28 -3.19 -14.27 -18.89
CA ASP A 28 -2.75 -15.66 -19.09
C ASP A 28 -2.31 -15.88 -20.54
N ILE A 29 -2.98 -15.23 -21.50
CA ILE A 29 -2.60 -15.26 -22.91
C ILE A 29 -1.26 -14.56 -23.14
N VAL A 30 -1.12 -13.34 -22.62
CA VAL A 30 0.07 -12.50 -22.84
C VAL A 30 1.31 -13.05 -22.12
N THR A 31 1.12 -13.80 -21.04
CA THR A 31 2.22 -14.37 -20.24
C THR A 31 2.45 -15.86 -20.47
N ASP A 32 1.76 -16.46 -21.45
CA ASP A 32 1.83 -17.89 -21.71
C ASP A 32 3.28 -18.33 -22.00
N GLY A 33 3.82 -19.17 -21.12
CA GLY A 33 5.18 -19.68 -21.19
C GLY A 33 6.29 -18.67 -20.85
N CYS A 34 5.96 -17.57 -20.19
CA CYS A 34 6.92 -16.77 -19.41
C CYS A 34 7.21 -17.46 -18.07
N SER A 35 8.46 -17.45 -17.61
CA SER A 35 8.91 -18.19 -16.42
C SER A 35 8.73 -17.46 -15.07
N LEU A 36 8.40 -16.16 -15.07
CA LEU A 36 8.19 -15.35 -13.86
C LEU A 36 6.94 -14.47 -13.97
N VAL A 37 5.79 -14.99 -13.55
CA VAL A 37 4.53 -14.21 -13.46
C VAL A 37 4.00 -14.30 -12.05
N SER A 38 3.97 -13.18 -11.32
CA SER A 38 3.40 -13.16 -9.96
C SER A 38 1.87 -13.01 -10.04
N PRO A 39 1.06 -13.82 -9.33
CA PRO A 39 -0.39 -13.73 -9.35
C PRO A 39 -1.01 -12.61 -8.51
N PHE A 40 -0.24 -11.77 -7.81
CA PHE A 40 -0.79 -10.86 -6.80
C PHE A 40 -0.85 -9.38 -7.19
N ASN A 41 -1.93 -8.72 -6.75
CA ASN A 41 -2.04 -7.26 -6.66
C ASN A 41 -0.84 -6.69 -5.92
N VAL A 42 -0.04 -5.91 -6.61
CA VAL A 42 1.03 -5.09 -6.04
C VAL A 42 0.53 -3.67 -5.98
N MET A 43 0.89 -2.91 -4.95
CA MET A 43 0.75 -1.46 -4.97
C MET A 43 1.50 -0.94 -6.22
N SER A 44 0.73 -0.57 -7.23
CA SER A 44 1.21 0.06 -8.46
C SER A 44 0.95 1.55 -8.34
N ALA A 45 1.75 2.35 -9.05
CA ALA A 45 1.39 3.72 -9.35
C ALA A 45 0.07 3.80 -10.15
N THR A 46 -0.48 2.70 -10.65
CA THR A 46 -1.75 2.64 -11.39
C THR A 46 -2.83 1.87 -10.63
N LEU A 47 -4.01 2.47 -10.48
CA LEU A 47 -5.23 1.89 -9.93
C LEU A 47 -6.14 1.40 -11.08
N ALA A 48 -6.55 0.14 -11.06
CA ALA A 48 -7.68 -0.31 -11.86
C ALA A 48 -9.00 0.11 -11.19
N THR A 49 -9.88 0.74 -11.95
CA THR A 49 -11.25 1.10 -11.56
C THR A 49 -12.30 0.24 -12.26
N SER A 50 -11.86 -0.75 -13.06
CA SER A 50 -12.67 -1.73 -13.78
C SER A 50 -12.26 -3.15 -13.43
N GLU A 51 -13.24 -4.04 -13.26
CA GLU A 51 -13.05 -5.48 -13.02
C GLU A 51 -12.51 -6.22 -14.26
N ASN A 52 -12.49 -5.57 -15.43
CA ASN A 52 -12.02 -6.15 -16.70
C ASN A 52 -10.53 -5.93 -16.98
N LEU A 53 -9.80 -5.33 -16.03
CA LEU A 53 -8.37 -5.11 -16.12
C LEU A 53 -7.59 -6.09 -15.24
N TYR A 54 -6.56 -6.67 -15.83
CA TYR A 54 -5.70 -7.67 -15.23
C TYR A 54 -4.30 -7.08 -15.07
N PRO A 55 -3.72 -7.07 -13.87
CA PRO A 55 -2.38 -6.56 -13.66
C PRO A 55 -1.36 -7.51 -14.28
N LEU A 56 -0.37 -6.95 -14.94
CA LEU A 56 0.83 -7.64 -15.42
C LEU A 56 1.93 -7.44 -14.38
N VAL A 57 2.25 -8.47 -13.60
CA VAL A 57 3.17 -8.38 -12.44
C VAL A 57 4.41 -9.25 -12.65
N TRP A 58 5.60 -8.68 -12.37
CA TRP A 58 6.88 -9.33 -12.69
C TRP A 58 7.91 -9.33 -11.53
N GLY A 59 8.27 -10.52 -11.04
CA GLY A 59 9.55 -10.85 -10.34
C GLY A 59 9.41 -11.61 -8.99
N SER A 60 10.51 -11.75 -8.23
CA SER A 60 10.59 -12.40 -6.88
C SER A 60 10.67 -11.45 -5.65
N GLU A 61 10.38 -11.93 -4.43
CA GLU A 61 10.37 -11.17 -3.16
C GLU A 61 11.70 -10.46 -2.77
N LEU A 62 12.84 -10.83 -3.37
CA LEU A 62 14.18 -10.44 -2.89
C LEU A 62 14.84 -9.24 -3.59
N ALA A 63 14.09 -8.53 -4.41
CA ALA A 63 14.67 -7.99 -5.61
C ALA A 63 15.14 -6.53 -5.53
N SER A 64 14.91 -5.83 -4.42
CA SER A 64 15.55 -4.54 -4.12
C SER A 64 16.69 -4.65 -3.09
N SER A 65 16.99 -5.86 -2.59
CA SER A 65 17.72 -6.03 -1.31
C SER A 65 19.24 -6.00 -1.36
N SER A 66 19.88 -5.82 -2.53
CA SER A 66 21.34 -5.97 -2.72
C SER A 66 21.94 -7.32 -2.27
N ASP A 67 21.11 -8.31 -1.91
CA ASP A 67 21.55 -9.69 -1.65
C ASP A 67 21.99 -10.37 -2.97
N THR A 68 23.26 -10.78 -3.02
CA THR A 68 23.88 -11.48 -4.15
C THR A 68 23.34 -12.90 -4.41
N ARG A 69 22.40 -13.38 -3.58
CA ARG A 69 21.68 -14.64 -3.77
C ARG A 69 20.17 -14.44 -3.98
N GLY A 70 19.70 -13.19 -3.93
CA GLY A 70 18.36 -12.80 -4.35
C GLY A 70 18.29 -12.55 -5.85
N LEU A 71 17.10 -12.73 -6.40
CA LEU A 71 16.79 -12.33 -7.77
C LEU A 71 16.54 -10.81 -7.80
N GLN A 72 17.57 -10.00 -8.03
CA GLN A 72 17.47 -8.52 -8.10
C GLN A 72 16.46 -8.06 -9.20
N GLY A 73 15.57 -7.07 -8.93
CA GLY A 73 14.63 -6.42 -9.87
C GLY A 73 13.07 -6.60 -9.80
N THR A 74 12.38 -6.82 -8.67
CA THR A 74 10.89 -6.82 -8.61
C THR A 74 10.42 -5.40 -8.63
N MET A 75 9.89 -5.07 -9.78
CA MET A 75 9.38 -3.76 -10.07
C MET A 75 7.87 -3.71 -9.72
N PRO A 76 7.30 -2.52 -9.46
CA PRO A 76 5.85 -2.33 -9.43
C PRO A 76 5.21 -2.91 -10.70
N VAL A 77 3.93 -3.29 -10.64
CA VAL A 77 3.13 -3.75 -11.80
C VAL A 77 3.47 -2.90 -13.04
N PRO A 78 4.25 -3.40 -14.02
CA PRO A 78 4.66 -2.60 -15.15
C PRO A 78 3.51 -2.26 -16.10
N GLY A 79 2.37 -2.96 -15.99
CA GLY A 79 1.23 -2.69 -16.85
C GLY A 79 -0.07 -3.39 -16.48
N TRP A 80 -1.16 -3.02 -17.17
CA TRP A 80 -2.48 -3.60 -17.01
C TRP A 80 -3.06 -3.98 -18.38
N LEU A 81 -3.78 -5.09 -18.45
CA LEU A 81 -4.33 -5.66 -19.69
C LEU A 81 -5.85 -5.83 -19.56
N GLY A 82 -6.63 -5.57 -20.59
CA GLY A 82 -8.06 -5.85 -20.54
C GLY A 82 -8.73 -5.93 -21.90
N ASN A 83 -9.94 -6.48 -21.90
CA ASN A 83 -10.83 -6.45 -23.06
C ASN A 83 -11.85 -5.32 -22.85
N TYR A 84 -12.11 -4.55 -23.91
CA TYR A 84 -13.08 -3.46 -23.88
C TYR A 84 -13.89 -3.43 -25.18
N GLY A 85 -15.21 -3.62 -25.07
CA GLY A 85 -16.05 -3.87 -26.24
C GLY A 85 -15.56 -5.11 -27.01
N SER A 86 -15.26 -4.95 -28.30
CA SER A 86 -14.64 -6.02 -29.11
C SER A 86 -13.11 -5.94 -29.16
N GLY A 87 -12.50 -4.91 -28.56
CA GLY A 87 -11.06 -4.64 -28.64
C GLY A 87 -10.30 -4.93 -27.35
N ARG A 88 -9.02 -4.56 -27.35
CA ARG A 88 -8.03 -4.94 -26.34
C ARG A 88 -7.22 -3.71 -25.91
N VAL A 89 -6.93 -3.61 -24.63
CA VAL A 89 -6.19 -2.47 -24.06
C VAL A 89 -5.04 -2.95 -23.20
N ALA A 90 -3.91 -2.26 -23.31
CA ALA A 90 -2.76 -2.40 -22.45
C ALA A 90 -2.24 -1.03 -22.01
N ILE A 91 -1.98 -0.88 -20.72
CA ILE A 91 -1.25 0.25 -20.15
C ILE A 91 0.10 -0.27 -19.76
N TRP A 92 1.15 0.46 -20.07
CA TRP A 92 2.48 0.23 -19.56
C TRP A 92 2.91 1.46 -18.75
N ASP A 93 2.98 1.30 -17.42
CA ASP A 93 3.46 2.30 -16.46
C ASP A 93 4.93 2.06 -16.06
N GLY A 94 5.54 1.01 -16.61
CA GLY A 94 6.97 0.76 -16.51
C GLY A 94 7.81 1.67 -17.40
N HIS A 95 9.14 1.63 -17.23
CA HIS A 95 10.04 2.45 -18.05
C HIS A 95 9.93 2.06 -19.55
N PRO A 96 9.80 3.03 -20.49
CA PRO A 96 9.59 2.76 -21.92
C PRO A 96 10.75 2.00 -22.57
N ALA A 97 11.94 2.03 -21.94
CA ALA A 97 13.09 1.23 -22.39
C ALA A 97 12.82 -0.28 -22.44
N PHE A 98 11.76 -0.75 -21.80
CA PHE A 98 11.29 -2.12 -22.01
C PHE A 98 11.07 -2.42 -23.49
N PHE A 99 10.47 -1.52 -24.26
CA PHE A 99 10.18 -1.72 -25.68
C PHE A 99 11.33 -1.35 -26.63
N THR A 100 12.39 -0.70 -26.12
CA THR A 100 13.55 -0.26 -26.90
C THR A 100 14.84 -1.03 -26.58
N ALA A 101 14.77 -2.03 -25.72
CA ALA A 101 15.89 -2.91 -25.44
C ALA A 101 16.21 -3.79 -26.66
N GLY A 102 17.50 -3.97 -26.95
CA GLY A 102 17.96 -5.00 -27.90
C GLY A 102 17.69 -6.42 -27.37
N ALA A 103 17.92 -7.43 -28.21
CA ALA A 103 17.89 -8.83 -27.76
C ALA A 103 18.93 -8.99 -26.65
N ASP A 104 18.48 -9.14 -25.42
CA ASP A 104 19.37 -9.32 -24.27
C ASP A 104 19.63 -10.81 -23.96
N GLY A 105 19.09 -11.70 -24.81
CA GLY A 105 19.21 -13.16 -24.71
C GLY A 105 18.34 -13.77 -23.61
N ARG A 106 17.31 -13.05 -23.16
CA ARG A 106 16.43 -13.43 -22.04
C ARG A 106 15.03 -13.68 -22.58
N ASP A 107 14.75 -14.94 -22.88
CA ASP A 107 13.59 -15.40 -23.66
C ASP A 107 12.24 -14.83 -23.19
N ASP A 108 12.04 -14.59 -21.89
CA ASP A 108 10.76 -14.08 -21.35
C ASP A 108 10.46 -12.62 -21.69
N ASN A 109 11.48 -11.75 -21.75
CA ASN A 109 11.29 -10.33 -22.11
C ASN A 109 10.89 -10.21 -23.57
N ASP A 110 11.62 -10.91 -24.43
CA ASP A 110 11.38 -10.94 -25.87
C ASP A 110 10.01 -11.57 -26.15
N ARG A 111 9.71 -12.70 -25.48
CA ARG A 111 8.41 -13.38 -25.57
C ARG A 111 7.25 -12.52 -25.08
N LEU A 112 7.37 -11.86 -23.92
CA LEU A 112 6.30 -11.03 -23.37
C LEU A 112 5.98 -9.86 -24.29
N ARG A 113 7.01 -9.17 -24.83
CA ARG A 113 6.80 -8.08 -25.78
C ARG A 113 6.07 -8.56 -27.03
N SER A 114 6.54 -9.66 -27.62
CA SER A 114 5.93 -10.26 -28.81
C SER A 114 4.48 -10.69 -28.55
N GLN A 115 4.23 -11.38 -27.45
CA GLN A 115 2.89 -11.85 -27.07
C GLN A 115 1.94 -10.70 -26.75
N LEU A 116 2.41 -9.66 -26.06
CA LEU A 116 1.63 -8.46 -25.80
C LEU A 116 1.22 -7.77 -27.09
N ILE A 117 2.16 -7.60 -28.02
CA ILE A 117 1.90 -6.96 -29.33
C ILE A 117 0.96 -7.79 -30.18
N ASP A 118 1.17 -9.11 -30.26
CA ASP A 118 0.32 -10.00 -31.04
C ASP A 118 -1.09 -10.10 -30.45
N TRP A 119 -1.18 -10.18 -29.12
CA TRP A 119 -2.45 -10.15 -28.42
C TRP A 119 -3.18 -8.84 -28.65
N LEU A 120 -2.54 -7.67 -28.56
CA LEU A 120 -3.23 -6.40 -28.80
C LEU A 120 -3.67 -6.24 -30.25
N ARG A 121 -2.81 -6.57 -31.21
CA ARG A 121 -2.98 -6.20 -32.62
C ARG A 121 -4.09 -6.98 -33.34
N ASP A 122 -4.17 -8.29 -33.14
CA ASP A 122 -5.08 -9.20 -33.88
C ASP A 122 -5.18 -8.96 -35.41
N GLY A 123 -4.05 -8.61 -36.06
CA GLY A 123 -3.97 -8.29 -37.51
C GLY A 123 -3.81 -6.80 -37.84
N GLY A 124 -3.74 -6.42 -39.13
CA GLY A 124 -3.64 -5.00 -39.53
C GLY A 124 -2.28 -4.32 -39.25
N SER A 125 -2.22 -3.01 -39.54
CA SER A 125 -1.03 -2.17 -39.33
C SER A 125 -0.88 -1.72 -37.87
N VAL A 126 0.29 -1.19 -37.52
CA VAL A 126 0.54 -0.57 -36.20
C VAL A 126 0.67 0.94 -36.39
N ALA A 127 -0.23 1.69 -35.78
CA ALA A 127 -0.20 3.15 -35.78
C ALA A 127 0.52 3.68 -34.53
N PHE A 128 1.42 4.64 -34.71
CA PHE A 128 2.09 5.34 -33.61
C PHE A 128 1.69 6.82 -33.63
N THR A 129 1.29 7.36 -32.48
CA THR A 129 1.00 8.80 -32.38
C THR A 129 2.27 9.63 -32.31
N ARG A 130 2.22 10.82 -32.92
CA ARG A 130 3.25 11.86 -32.81
C ARG A 130 2.68 13.27 -32.57
N GLY A 131 1.36 13.39 -32.55
CA GLY A 131 0.65 14.66 -32.43
C GLY A 131 0.75 15.30 -31.04
N HIS A 132 1.20 14.57 -30.02
CA HIS A 132 1.12 14.97 -28.61
C HIS A 132 2.49 14.98 -27.91
N GLY A 133 3.56 15.13 -28.69
CA GLY A 133 4.93 15.22 -28.20
C GLY A 133 5.63 13.87 -28.01
N GLU A 134 5.03 12.78 -28.47
CA GLU A 134 5.66 11.46 -28.45
C GLU A 134 6.94 11.40 -29.30
N LYS A 135 7.77 10.40 -29.01
CA LYS A 135 8.96 10.09 -29.80
C LYS A 135 8.57 9.43 -31.13
N PRO A 136 9.42 9.55 -32.18
CA PRO A 136 9.25 8.78 -33.42
C PRO A 136 9.14 7.28 -33.13
N MET A 137 8.39 6.53 -33.96
CA MET A 137 8.08 5.12 -33.70
C MET A 137 9.31 4.22 -33.50
N GLY A 138 10.40 4.50 -34.21
CA GLY A 138 11.68 3.77 -34.06
C GLY A 138 12.45 4.07 -32.77
N GLU A 139 12.05 5.10 -32.03
CA GLU A 139 12.50 5.40 -30.66
C GLU A 139 11.53 4.88 -29.61
N VAL A 140 10.26 4.63 -29.97
CA VAL A 140 9.27 4.00 -29.08
C VAL A 140 9.50 2.49 -29.04
N PHE A 141 9.61 1.86 -30.22
CA PHE A 141 9.95 0.45 -30.39
C PHE A 141 11.27 0.34 -31.15
N SER A 142 12.20 -0.46 -30.61
CA SER A 142 13.46 -0.78 -31.29
C SER A 142 13.90 -2.20 -30.95
N GLY A 143 15.04 -2.64 -31.49
CA GLY A 143 15.59 -3.95 -31.18
C GLY A 143 14.65 -5.11 -31.57
N VAL A 144 14.40 -6.02 -30.62
CA VAL A 144 13.55 -7.22 -30.84
C VAL A 144 12.11 -6.83 -31.07
N THR A 145 11.59 -5.83 -30.36
CA THR A 145 10.22 -5.35 -30.52
C THR A 145 9.97 -4.91 -31.97
N TRP A 146 10.92 -4.14 -32.52
CA TRP A 146 10.84 -3.67 -33.92
C TRP A 146 10.98 -4.82 -34.91
N GLN A 147 11.92 -5.74 -34.67
CA GLN A 147 12.10 -6.91 -35.52
C GLN A 147 10.85 -7.79 -35.55
N HIS A 148 10.18 -7.99 -34.40
CA HIS A 148 8.93 -8.74 -34.30
C HIS A 148 7.80 -8.10 -35.13
N LEU A 149 7.71 -6.76 -35.16
CA LEU A 149 6.76 -6.08 -36.04
C LEU A 149 7.05 -6.37 -37.52
N LEU A 150 8.31 -6.26 -37.94
CA LEU A 150 8.72 -6.54 -39.32
C LEU A 150 8.44 -7.99 -39.72
N ASP A 151 8.76 -8.94 -38.85
CA ASP A 151 8.60 -10.38 -39.10
C ASP A 151 7.12 -10.79 -39.15
N SER A 152 6.29 -10.10 -38.37
CA SER A 152 4.85 -10.36 -38.30
C SER A 152 4.03 -9.58 -39.33
N SER A 153 4.69 -8.97 -40.32
CA SER A 153 4.07 -8.14 -41.38
C SER A 153 3.17 -7.01 -40.83
N ALA A 154 3.47 -6.55 -39.61
CA ALA A 154 2.82 -5.39 -39.03
C ALA A 154 3.46 -4.15 -39.67
N GLU A 155 2.85 -3.61 -40.73
CA GLU A 155 3.34 -2.39 -41.36
C GLU A 155 3.18 -1.20 -40.37
N PRO A 156 4.28 -0.66 -39.80
CA PRO A 156 4.18 0.42 -38.84
C PRO A 156 4.08 1.76 -39.57
N HIS A 157 3.26 2.68 -39.07
CA HIS A 157 3.15 4.03 -39.60
C HIS A 157 2.88 5.05 -38.49
N GLU A 158 3.17 6.31 -38.76
CA GLU A 158 3.02 7.41 -37.81
C GLU A 158 1.78 8.26 -38.13
N ILE A 159 1.13 8.77 -37.08
CA ILE A 159 0.05 9.75 -37.15
C ILE A 159 0.59 11.05 -36.55
N ASP A 160 0.97 11.99 -37.41
CA ASP A 160 1.60 13.27 -37.05
C ASP A 160 0.63 14.37 -36.56
N GLY A 161 -0.65 14.04 -36.36
CA GLY A 161 -1.71 15.00 -36.02
C GLY A 161 -2.81 14.38 -35.17
N GLU A 162 -4.00 14.98 -35.22
CA GLU A 162 -5.13 14.53 -34.40
C GLU A 162 -5.53 13.07 -34.71
N LEU A 163 -5.86 12.31 -33.66
CA LEU A 163 -6.47 10.99 -33.81
C LEU A 163 -7.89 11.11 -34.39
N THR A 164 -8.14 10.38 -35.48
CA THR A 164 -9.46 10.32 -36.12
C THR A 164 -9.79 8.89 -36.50
N THR A 165 -11.08 8.56 -36.60
CA THR A 165 -11.51 7.24 -37.07
C THR A 165 -10.94 6.91 -38.45
N GLU A 166 -10.72 7.91 -39.31
CA GLU A 166 -10.19 7.72 -40.66
C GLU A 166 -8.71 7.31 -40.64
N ASN A 167 -7.87 7.95 -39.82
CA ASN A 167 -6.45 7.63 -39.76
C ASN A 167 -6.13 6.40 -38.88
N LEU A 168 -7.08 5.94 -38.06
CA LEU A 168 -7.01 4.66 -37.35
C LEU A 168 -7.51 3.48 -38.21
N ALA A 169 -8.16 3.74 -39.35
CA ALA A 169 -8.73 2.69 -40.18
C ALA A 169 -7.64 1.77 -40.77
N GLY A 170 -7.80 0.47 -40.58
CA GLY A 170 -6.86 -0.55 -41.06
C GLY A 170 -5.72 -0.88 -40.09
N SER A 171 -5.57 -0.11 -39.02
CA SER A 171 -4.66 -0.39 -37.92
C SER A 171 -5.28 -1.40 -36.97
N GLY A 172 -4.55 -2.47 -36.62
CA GLY A 172 -4.97 -3.37 -35.53
C GLY A 172 -4.41 -3.00 -34.18
N LEU A 173 -3.36 -2.17 -34.14
CA LEU A 173 -2.80 -1.63 -32.91
C LEU A 173 -2.54 -0.13 -33.03
N LEU A 174 -3.07 0.64 -32.08
CA LEU A 174 -2.67 2.02 -31.79
C LEU A 174 -1.70 2.04 -30.62
N VAL A 175 -0.50 2.60 -30.82
CA VAL A 175 0.50 2.83 -29.78
C VAL A 175 0.58 4.32 -29.49
N ILE A 176 0.26 4.67 -28.24
CA ILE A 176 0.45 6.02 -27.70
C ILE A 176 1.69 5.95 -26.79
N GLY A 177 2.80 6.49 -27.30
CA GLY A 177 4.05 6.56 -26.56
C GLY A 177 4.00 7.56 -25.40
N SER A 178 5.14 7.75 -24.72
CA SER A 178 5.23 8.77 -23.67
C SER A 178 5.04 10.17 -24.26
N SER A 179 3.85 10.72 -24.03
CA SER A 179 3.35 11.98 -24.54
C SER A 179 3.47 13.11 -23.50
N TRP A 180 3.71 14.33 -23.97
CA TRP A 180 3.97 15.49 -23.09
C TRP A 180 3.00 16.64 -23.31
N GLN A 181 2.11 16.52 -24.30
CA GLN A 181 1.14 17.53 -24.67
C GLN A 181 -0.29 17.03 -24.45
N ARG A 182 -1.25 17.92 -24.66
CA ARG A 182 -2.67 17.63 -24.41
C ARG A 182 -3.29 16.90 -25.60
N ILE A 183 -4.06 15.85 -25.30
CA ILE A 183 -5.01 15.22 -26.21
C ILE A 183 -6.40 15.82 -26.05
N THR A 184 -7.12 16.03 -27.16
CA THR A 184 -8.49 16.57 -27.14
C THR A 184 -9.52 15.49 -26.84
N ASP A 185 -10.72 15.88 -26.41
CA ASP A 185 -11.80 14.91 -26.14
C ASP A 185 -12.27 14.20 -27.42
N SER A 186 -12.25 14.86 -28.57
CA SER A 186 -12.58 14.23 -29.86
C SER A 186 -11.59 13.14 -30.25
N GLU A 187 -10.32 13.30 -29.90
CA GLU A 187 -9.29 12.28 -30.14
C GLU A 187 -9.42 11.11 -29.17
N LEU A 188 -9.77 11.37 -27.91
CA LEU A 188 -10.10 10.34 -26.93
C LEU A 188 -11.32 9.54 -27.38
N ASP A 189 -12.37 10.21 -27.86
CA ASP A 189 -13.57 9.55 -28.38
C ASP A 189 -13.23 8.70 -29.62
N ALA A 190 -12.36 9.19 -30.52
CA ALA A 190 -11.88 8.42 -31.67
C ALA A 190 -11.09 7.16 -31.26
N ALA A 191 -10.23 7.27 -30.24
CA ALA A 191 -9.49 6.13 -29.69
C ALA A 191 -10.40 5.14 -28.96
N GLU A 192 -11.39 5.62 -28.22
CA GLU A 192 -12.40 4.80 -27.54
C GLU A 192 -13.27 4.04 -28.55
N ASP A 193 -13.79 4.73 -29.57
CA ASP A 193 -14.56 4.11 -30.66
C ASP A 193 -13.71 3.06 -31.40
N TYR A 194 -12.44 3.36 -31.65
CA TYR A 194 -11.51 2.42 -32.28
C TYR A 194 -11.38 1.11 -31.49
N VAL A 195 -11.17 1.19 -30.17
CA VAL A 195 -11.10 0.02 -29.29
C VAL A 195 -12.44 -0.72 -29.23
N LEU A 196 -13.56 0.00 -29.04
CA LEU A 196 -14.89 -0.61 -28.98
C LEU A 196 -15.21 -1.44 -30.24
N ASN A 197 -14.70 -1.03 -31.39
CA ASN A 197 -14.88 -1.69 -32.69
C ASN A 197 -13.82 -2.75 -33.02
N GLY A 198 -12.99 -3.16 -32.06
CA GLY A 198 -12.06 -4.29 -32.20
C GLY A 198 -10.58 -3.92 -32.30
N GLY A 199 -10.23 -2.63 -32.21
CA GLY A 199 -8.85 -2.18 -32.20
C GLY A 199 -8.10 -2.53 -30.91
N GLY A 200 -6.79 -2.70 -31.02
CA GLY A 200 -5.86 -2.82 -29.90
C GLY A 200 -5.25 -1.48 -29.51
N LEU A 201 -5.15 -1.18 -28.21
CA LEU A 201 -4.54 0.05 -27.70
C LEU A 201 -3.39 -0.28 -26.73
N LEU A 202 -2.20 0.24 -27.01
CA LEU A 202 -1.08 0.27 -26.06
C LEU A 202 -0.77 1.71 -25.66
N VAL A 203 -0.89 2.02 -24.37
CA VAL A 203 -0.51 3.33 -23.82
C VAL A 203 0.74 3.17 -22.95
N ILE A 204 1.81 3.91 -23.27
CA ILE A 204 3.09 3.85 -22.55
C ILE A 204 3.30 5.15 -21.77
N GLY A 205 3.05 5.09 -20.46
CA GLY A 205 3.21 6.20 -19.53
C GLY A 205 4.44 6.04 -18.65
N ILE A 206 5.12 7.15 -18.36
CA ILE A 206 6.14 7.23 -17.30
C ILE A 206 5.72 8.28 -16.25
N GLY A 207 4.84 7.88 -15.32
CA GLY A 207 4.16 8.81 -14.42
C GLY A 207 5.10 9.73 -13.61
N TRP A 208 6.25 9.23 -13.14
CA TRP A 208 7.22 10.04 -12.37
C TRP A 208 7.91 11.10 -13.23
N ALA A 209 8.23 10.76 -14.48
CA ALA A 209 8.88 11.68 -15.39
C ALA A 209 7.90 12.75 -15.87
N TYR A 210 6.62 12.42 -16.06
CA TYR A 210 5.59 13.42 -16.33
C TYR A 210 5.42 14.39 -15.14
N SER A 211 5.29 13.87 -13.91
CA SER A 211 5.20 14.71 -12.71
C SER A 211 6.44 15.59 -12.48
N GLY A 212 7.63 15.14 -12.90
CA GLY A 212 8.89 15.83 -12.66
C GLY A 212 9.36 16.77 -13.77
N TYR A 213 8.95 16.53 -15.03
CA TYR A 213 9.50 17.22 -16.20
C TYR A 213 8.46 17.93 -17.09
N ALA A 214 7.16 17.70 -16.90
CA ALA A 214 6.16 18.46 -17.65
C ALA A 214 6.16 19.94 -17.21
N ASP A 215 5.93 20.86 -18.16
CA ASP A 215 5.91 22.30 -17.88
C ASP A 215 4.78 22.70 -16.90
N ASP A 216 3.67 21.95 -16.91
CA ASP A 216 2.52 22.09 -16.00
C ASP A 216 1.92 20.70 -15.71
N PRO A 217 2.46 19.96 -14.72
CA PRO A 217 2.07 18.57 -14.46
C PRO A 217 0.70 18.51 -13.77
N ASP A 218 -0.35 18.36 -14.58
CA ASP A 218 -1.71 18.05 -14.11
C ASP A 218 -2.03 16.56 -14.34
N PRO A 219 -2.22 15.75 -13.28
CA PRO A 219 -2.64 14.35 -13.41
C PRO A 219 -3.92 14.16 -14.23
N ASP A 220 -4.81 15.16 -14.27
CA ASP A 220 -6.04 15.13 -15.07
C ASP A 220 -5.81 15.51 -16.53
N GLN A 221 -4.63 16.05 -16.89
CA GLN A 221 -4.22 16.23 -18.29
C GLN A 221 -3.26 15.15 -18.77
N TYR A 222 -2.82 14.26 -17.89
CA TYR A 222 -1.95 13.15 -18.23
C TYR A 222 -2.68 12.16 -19.15
N ILE A 223 -2.17 11.95 -20.37
CA ILE A 223 -2.85 11.14 -21.40
C ILE A 223 -3.19 9.72 -20.93
N PRO A 224 -2.30 8.98 -20.23
CA PRO A 224 -2.67 7.71 -19.63
C PRO A 224 -3.85 7.80 -18.65
N ASN A 225 -4.01 8.88 -17.88
CA ASN A 225 -5.18 9.07 -17.01
C ASN A 225 -6.43 9.44 -17.79
N ARG A 226 -6.31 10.27 -18.82
CA ARG A 226 -7.45 10.71 -19.65
C ARG A 226 -8.04 9.57 -20.47
N LEU A 227 -7.20 8.68 -21.01
CA LEU A 227 -7.65 7.42 -21.60
C LEU A 227 -8.13 6.45 -20.52
N GLY A 228 -7.46 6.44 -19.37
CA GLY A 228 -7.83 5.59 -18.25
C GLY A 228 -9.22 5.80 -17.70
N GLU A 229 -9.68 7.04 -17.66
CA GLU A 229 -11.06 7.36 -17.27
C GLU A 229 -12.10 6.70 -18.20
N ARG A 230 -11.74 6.42 -19.46
CA ARG A 230 -12.61 5.72 -20.42
C ARG A 230 -12.57 4.20 -20.25
N PHE A 231 -11.39 3.64 -20.00
CA PHE A 231 -11.18 2.19 -19.98
C PHE A 231 -11.10 1.58 -18.57
N GLY A 232 -11.23 2.40 -17.53
CA GLY A 232 -11.30 1.97 -16.15
C GLY A 232 -9.95 1.83 -15.45
N TRP A 233 -9.01 2.75 -15.67
CA TRP A 233 -7.75 2.82 -14.93
C TRP A 233 -7.34 4.26 -14.59
N ARG A 234 -6.41 4.43 -13.64
CA ARG A 234 -5.82 5.72 -13.32
C ARG A 234 -4.46 5.61 -12.65
N VAL A 235 -3.48 6.32 -13.17
CA VAL A 235 -2.17 6.55 -12.58
C VAL A 235 -2.27 7.57 -11.42
N GLN A 236 -1.88 7.14 -10.21
CA GLN A 236 -1.83 7.89 -8.96
C GLN A 236 -0.49 8.58 -8.75
N PHE A 237 -0.47 9.90 -8.86
CA PHE A 237 0.76 10.68 -8.71
C PHE A 237 1.26 10.73 -7.26
N SER A 238 0.40 10.46 -6.28
CA SER A 238 0.76 10.40 -4.85
C SER A 238 1.66 9.22 -4.47
N THR A 239 1.67 8.16 -5.29
CA THR A 239 2.46 6.94 -5.07
C THR A 239 3.66 6.83 -6.01
N ILE A 240 3.81 7.79 -6.93
CA ILE A 240 4.86 7.82 -7.93
C ILE A 240 6.10 8.50 -7.35
N LYS A 241 7.22 7.78 -7.35
CA LYS A 241 8.56 8.33 -7.09
C LYS A 241 9.50 7.90 -8.21
N ASP A 242 10.44 8.76 -8.57
CA ASP A 242 11.63 8.33 -9.31
C ASP A 242 12.29 7.22 -8.47
N PRO A 243 12.43 5.99 -8.97
CA PRO A 243 13.05 4.91 -8.21
C PRO A 243 14.54 5.18 -7.90
N GLY A 244 15.08 6.32 -8.33
CA GLY A 244 16.51 6.53 -8.48
C GLY A 244 16.98 5.73 -9.68
N THR A 245 18.11 6.12 -10.25
CA THR A 245 18.82 5.23 -11.17
C THR A 245 18.96 3.88 -10.44
N PRO A 246 18.53 2.74 -11.01
CA PRO A 246 18.90 1.45 -10.44
C PRO A 246 20.40 1.51 -10.27
N MET A 247 20.89 1.44 -9.03
CA MET A 247 22.33 1.40 -8.82
C MET A 247 22.84 0.14 -9.49
N GLY A 248 23.44 0.30 -10.68
CA GLY A 248 24.05 -0.78 -11.45
C GLY A 248 23.70 -0.70 -12.93
N GLU A 249 24.51 0.06 -13.67
CA GLU A 249 24.88 -0.13 -15.08
C GLU A 249 23.78 -0.53 -16.09
N ALA A 250 23.66 0.24 -17.17
CA ALA A 250 22.97 -0.22 -18.38
C ALA A 250 23.47 -1.62 -18.79
N GLY A 251 22.65 -2.65 -18.58
CA GLY A 251 22.99 -4.04 -18.93
C GLY A 251 22.82 -5.09 -17.81
N THR A 252 22.57 -4.71 -16.56
CA THR A 252 22.42 -5.68 -15.45
C THR A 252 21.05 -6.42 -15.51
N PRO A 253 20.98 -7.75 -15.26
CA PRO A 253 19.73 -8.51 -15.41
C PRO A 253 18.70 -8.20 -14.32
N ALA A 254 17.42 -8.12 -14.68
CA ALA A 254 16.31 -8.08 -13.73
C ALA A 254 15.77 -9.47 -13.36
N PHE A 255 16.22 -10.57 -14.01
CA PHE A 255 15.58 -11.90 -13.91
C PHE A 255 16.58 -13.09 -14.00
N THR A 256 16.27 -14.23 -13.36
CA THR A 256 17.02 -15.51 -13.27
C THR A 256 16.02 -16.68 -13.28
N VAL A 257 16.41 -17.83 -13.84
CA VAL A 257 15.54 -18.96 -14.20
C VAL A 257 15.68 -20.14 -13.21
N LEU A 258 14.55 -20.77 -12.86
CA LEU A 258 14.48 -22.14 -12.32
C LEU A 258 13.67 -23.08 -13.26
N PRO A 259 13.92 -24.41 -13.26
CA PRO A 259 13.18 -25.36 -14.10
C PRO A 259 11.68 -25.48 -13.75
N LEU A 260 10.81 -25.58 -14.77
CA LEU A 260 9.33 -25.64 -14.67
C LEU A 260 8.80 -26.75 -13.72
N GLU A 261 9.50 -27.88 -13.66
CA GLU A 261 9.19 -29.01 -12.78
C GLU A 261 9.41 -28.73 -11.29
N GLN A 262 10.04 -27.59 -10.96
CA GLN A 262 10.22 -27.08 -9.60
C GLN A 262 9.23 -25.95 -9.27
N TYR A 263 8.34 -25.59 -10.21
CA TYR A 263 7.39 -24.49 -10.06
C TYR A 263 6.00 -25.01 -9.67
N ASN A 264 5.63 -24.80 -8.40
CA ASN A 264 4.26 -24.93 -7.91
C ASN A 264 3.85 -23.56 -7.36
N PRO A 265 3.10 -22.73 -8.10
CA PRO A 265 2.81 -21.36 -7.69
C PRO A 265 1.99 -21.37 -6.41
N GLY A 266 2.55 -20.80 -5.35
CA GLY A 266 1.84 -20.52 -4.11
C GLY A 266 0.68 -19.58 -4.32
N ARG A 267 -0.46 -19.89 -3.71
CA ARG A 267 -1.60 -18.97 -3.60
C ARG A 267 -1.64 -18.31 -2.23
N ILE A 268 -2.29 -17.15 -2.13
CA ILE A 268 -2.69 -16.61 -0.82
C ILE A 268 -3.96 -17.33 -0.39
N VAL A 269 -3.94 -17.88 0.81
CA VAL A 269 -5.09 -18.54 1.43
C VAL A 269 -5.46 -17.75 2.67
N VAL A 270 -6.61 -17.06 2.61
CA VAL A 270 -7.18 -16.38 3.77
C VAL A 270 -8.01 -17.38 4.56
N ILE A 271 -7.68 -17.56 5.84
CA ILE A 271 -8.35 -18.44 6.78
C ILE A 271 -9.28 -17.60 7.63
N THR A 272 -10.59 -17.77 7.46
CA THR A 272 -11.63 -16.96 8.12
C THR A 272 -12.52 -17.76 9.08
N ASP A 273 -12.43 -19.10 9.06
CA ASP A 273 -13.33 -20.01 9.76
C ASP A 273 -12.65 -20.73 10.93
N ASP A 274 -11.53 -21.41 10.66
CA ASP A 274 -10.76 -22.20 11.63
C ASP A 274 -9.29 -21.77 11.57
N PRO A 275 -8.89 -20.74 12.35
CA PRO A 275 -7.51 -20.25 12.41
C PRO A 275 -6.48 -21.36 12.61
N ASP A 276 -6.75 -22.31 13.49
CA ASP A 276 -5.82 -23.39 13.84
C ASP A 276 -5.60 -24.37 12.67
N SER A 277 -6.52 -24.42 11.70
CA SER A 277 -6.35 -25.22 10.48
C SER A 277 -5.17 -24.77 9.61
N VAL A 278 -4.68 -23.53 9.79
CA VAL A 278 -3.54 -23.00 9.03
C VAL A 278 -2.29 -23.85 9.21
N VAL A 279 -2.09 -24.45 10.38
CA VAL A 279 -0.91 -25.27 10.70
C VAL A 279 -0.80 -26.46 9.73
N GLN A 280 -1.90 -27.21 9.57
CA GLN A 280 -1.92 -28.36 8.66
C GLN A 280 -1.90 -27.90 7.20
N ARG A 281 -2.63 -26.85 6.85
CA ARG A 281 -2.70 -26.36 5.46
C ARG A 281 -1.34 -25.85 4.97
N ALA A 282 -0.58 -25.16 5.83
CA ALA A 282 0.77 -24.71 5.55
C ALA A 282 1.77 -25.87 5.44
N ALA A 283 1.61 -26.92 6.24
CA ALA A 283 2.42 -28.13 6.10
C ALA A 283 2.12 -28.88 4.79
N ASP A 284 0.85 -28.96 4.40
CA ASP A 284 0.41 -29.65 3.18
C ASP A 284 0.73 -28.85 1.91
N ASN A 285 0.80 -27.53 2.01
CA ASN A 285 1.01 -26.60 0.89
C ASN A 285 2.07 -25.55 1.25
N PRO A 286 3.34 -25.96 1.44
CA PRO A 286 4.39 -25.07 1.95
C PRO A 286 4.71 -23.90 1.02
N GLN A 287 4.30 -23.97 -0.25
CA GLN A 287 4.41 -22.89 -1.22
C GLN A 287 3.33 -21.80 -1.05
N ASP A 288 2.17 -22.09 -0.44
CA ASP A 288 1.06 -21.15 -0.28
C ASP A 288 1.37 -20.13 0.82
N ILE A 289 0.90 -18.89 0.70
CA ILE A 289 0.99 -17.87 1.76
C ILE A 289 -0.31 -17.89 2.54
N PHE A 290 -0.24 -18.03 3.85
CA PHE A 290 -1.44 -18.06 4.69
C PHE A 290 -1.63 -16.76 5.46
N VAL A 291 -2.87 -16.29 5.45
CA VAL A 291 -3.29 -15.16 6.27
C VAL A 291 -4.43 -15.65 7.16
N VAL A 292 -4.29 -15.45 8.46
CA VAL A 292 -5.33 -15.75 9.43
C VAL A 292 -6.08 -14.47 9.74
N GLU A 293 -7.37 -14.48 9.48
CA GLU A 293 -8.24 -13.32 9.66
C GLU A 293 -8.95 -13.37 11.01
N GLY A 294 -8.79 -12.31 11.81
CA GLY A 294 -9.56 -12.04 13.03
C GLY A 294 -10.77 -11.14 12.74
N GLU A 295 -11.39 -10.60 13.78
CA GLU A 295 -12.51 -9.66 13.67
C GLU A 295 -12.06 -8.29 13.14
N HIS A 296 -10.98 -7.75 13.71
CA HIS A 296 -10.47 -6.40 13.43
C HIS A 296 -9.08 -6.40 12.80
N THR A 297 -8.38 -7.53 12.85
CA THR A 297 -7.01 -7.68 12.40
C THR A 297 -6.83 -8.91 11.50
N GLY A 298 -5.72 -8.97 10.80
CA GLY A 298 -5.29 -10.19 10.12
C GLY A 298 -3.78 -10.38 10.22
N LEU A 299 -3.35 -11.62 10.41
CA LEU A 299 -1.96 -11.98 10.63
C LEU A 299 -1.48 -12.90 9.51
N CYS A 300 -0.48 -12.46 8.78
CA CYS A 300 0.33 -13.30 7.91
C CYS A 300 1.63 -13.61 8.64
N MET A 301 2.20 -14.81 8.47
CA MET A 301 3.50 -15.22 8.98
C MET A 301 4.16 -16.20 8.00
N PRO A 302 5.49 -16.32 8.00
CA PRO A 302 6.16 -17.38 7.25
C PRO A 302 5.71 -18.75 7.72
N ASN A 303 5.55 -19.67 6.77
CA ASN A 303 4.88 -20.95 7.02
C ASN A 303 5.53 -21.77 8.12
N GLU A 304 6.85 -21.70 8.29
CA GLU A 304 7.53 -22.44 9.35
C GLU A 304 7.10 -22.02 10.77
N TYR A 305 6.52 -20.83 10.96
CA TYR A 305 6.14 -20.32 12.29
C TYR A 305 4.72 -20.71 12.72
N TRP A 306 3.82 -21.04 11.79
CA TRP A 306 2.45 -21.45 12.15
C TRP A 306 2.44 -22.65 13.10
N ALA A 307 3.25 -23.66 12.80
CA ALA A 307 3.37 -24.87 13.63
C ALA A 307 4.08 -24.64 14.97
N GLN A 308 4.67 -23.47 15.19
CA GLN A 308 5.38 -23.14 16.43
C GLN A 308 4.48 -22.40 17.43
N LEU A 309 3.37 -21.83 17.01
CA LEU A 309 2.42 -21.17 17.90
C LEU A 309 1.68 -22.20 18.77
N GLU A 310 1.50 -21.89 20.05
CA GLU A 310 0.68 -22.71 20.95
C GLU A 310 -0.80 -22.73 20.51
N SER A 311 -1.30 -21.60 20.00
CA SER A 311 -2.66 -21.44 19.48
C SER A 311 -2.70 -20.31 18.47
N VAL A 312 -3.16 -20.62 17.25
CA VAL A 312 -3.32 -19.63 16.19
C VAL A 312 -4.58 -18.79 16.44
N SER A 313 -5.65 -19.43 16.89
CA SER A 313 -6.87 -18.74 17.32
C SER A 313 -6.63 -17.79 18.50
N GLY A 314 -5.78 -18.18 19.45
CA GLY A 314 -5.41 -17.37 20.60
C GLY A 314 -4.57 -16.14 20.24
N ILE A 315 -3.57 -16.27 19.34
CA ILE A 315 -2.77 -15.11 18.95
C ILE A 315 -3.58 -14.11 18.13
N ILE A 316 -4.38 -14.55 17.15
CA ILE A 316 -5.18 -13.60 16.34
C ILE A 316 -6.23 -12.87 17.19
N GLY A 317 -6.83 -13.55 18.17
CA GLY A 317 -7.71 -12.90 19.15
C GLY A 317 -7.00 -11.81 19.96
N LEU A 318 -5.72 -12.00 20.28
CA LEU A 318 -4.92 -11.01 21.00
C LEU A 318 -4.61 -9.76 20.16
N PHE A 319 -4.42 -9.93 18.85
CA PHE A 319 -4.31 -8.81 17.92
C PHE A 319 -5.62 -8.02 17.82
N ASP A 320 -6.78 -8.70 17.83
CA ASP A 320 -8.08 -8.02 17.87
C ASP A 320 -8.32 -7.28 19.19
N GLU A 321 -7.98 -7.88 20.34
CA GLU A 321 -8.05 -7.22 21.65
C GLU A 321 -7.16 -5.98 21.71
N MET A 322 -5.95 -6.05 21.14
CA MET A 322 -5.07 -4.89 20.98
C MET A 322 -5.75 -3.79 20.17
N TYR A 323 -6.35 -4.10 19.02
CA TYR A 323 -7.09 -3.12 18.21
C TYR A 323 -8.23 -2.45 18.99
N VAL A 324 -9.03 -3.25 19.71
CA VAL A 324 -10.14 -2.74 20.53
C VAL A 324 -9.62 -1.81 21.61
N SER A 325 -8.57 -2.20 22.34
CA SER A 325 -7.92 -1.37 23.37
C SER A 325 -7.48 -0.03 22.80
N HIS A 326 -6.82 -0.04 21.64
CA HIS A 326 -6.37 1.18 20.99
C HIS A 326 -7.52 2.12 20.61
N ASN A 327 -8.62 1.56 20.09
CA ASN A 327 -9.79 2.34 19.68
C ASN A 327 -10.55 2.92 20.90
N LEU A 328 -10.52 2.22 22.03
CA LEU A 328 -11.09 2.71 23.29
C LEU A 328 -10.41 4.00 23.78
N LEU A 329 -9.09 4.16 23.56
CA LEU A 329 -8.36 5.37 23.97
C LEU A 329 -8.89 6.65 23.31
N ILE A 330 -9.51 6.54 22.13
CA ILE A 330 -10.16 7.66 21.42
C ILE A 330 -11.68 7.66 21.56
N GLY A 331 -12.22 6.91 22.54
CA GLY A 331 -13.66 6.78 22.75
C GLY A 331 -14.40 6.14 21.57
N ASN A 332 -13.69 5.39 20.71
CA ASN A 332 -14.18 4.86 19.44
C ASN A 332 -14.65 5.92 18.42
N ALA A 333 -14.23 7.19 18.57
CA ALA A 333 -14.78 8.31 17.79
C ALA A 333 -14.41 8.27 16.30
N ASN A 334 -13.22 7.77 15.97
CA ASN A 334 -12.73 7.70 14.60
C ASN A 334 -11.81 6.48 14.43
N PRO A 335 -12.35 5.26 14.24
CA PRO A 335 -11.52 4.07 14.06
C PRO A 335 -10.54 4.25 12.89
N PRO A 336 -9.31 3.70 12.99
CA PRO A 336 -8.30 3.93 11.98
C PRO A 336 -8.76 3.36 10.64
N TYR A 337 -8.51 4.12 9.57
CA TYR A 337 -8.88 3.79 8.19
C TYR A 337 -10.36 3.44 8.06
N ASP A 338 -11.24 4.24 8.67
CA ASP A 338 -12.70 4.07 8.62
C ASP A 338 -13.18 2.69 9.14
N GLY A 339 -12.41 2.10 10.06
CA GLY A 339 -12.71 0.79 10.64
C GLY A 339 -12.34 -0.40 9.76
N VAL A 340 -11.57 -0.18 8.69
CA VAL A 340 -11.03 -1.27 7.88
C VAL A 340 -10.08 -2.13 8.73
N LYS A 341 -10.12 -3.44 8.47
CA LYS A 341 -9.25 -4.44 9.09
C LYS A 341 -7.78 -4.07 8.98
N GLN A 342 -7.02 -4.23 10.06
CA GLN A 342 -5.59 -3.92 10.12
C GLN A 342 -4.76 -5.18 9.89
N TRP A 343 -3.95 -5.18 8.84
CA TRP A 343 -3.18 -6.36 8.43
C TRP A 343 -1.74 -6.28 8.95
N PHE A 344 -1.22 -7.41 9.43
CA PHE A 344 0.17 -7.58 9.86
C PHE A 344 0.86 -8.58 8.95
N VAL A 345 1.86 -8.12 8.21
CA VAL A 345 2.50 -8.94 7.17
C VAL A 345 4.02 -8.98 7.33
N PRO A 346 4.65 -10.15 7.13
CA PRO A 346 6.09 -10.24 7.09
C PRO A 346 6.60 -9.67 5.77
N GLN A 347 7.80 -9.08 5.80
CA GLN A 347 8.57 -8.75 4.62
C GLN A 347 10.00 -9.24 4.81
N GLN A 348 10.53 -9.94 3.80
CA GLN A 348 11.96 -10.22 3.76
C GLN A 348 12.73 -8.92 3.46
N SER A 349 13.55 -8.46 4.40
CA SER A 349 14.39 -7.27 4.22
C SER A 349 15.64 -7.33 5.11
N ASP A 350 16.80 -7.15 4.46
CA ASP A 350 18.10 -6.99 5.12
C ASP A 350 18.49 -5.51 5.30
N GLU A 351 17.60 -4.58 4.96
CA GLU A 351 17.89 -3.15 5.04
C GLU A 351 18.19 -2.73 6.49
N PRO A 352 19.33 -2.10 6.76
CA PRO A 352 19.62 -1.56 8.08
C PRO A 352 18.71 -0.35 8.33
N GLY A 353 18.13 -0.25 9.53
CA GLY A 353 17.47 0.98 10.00
C GLY A 353 15.98 0.87 10.35
N TRP A 354 15.33 -0.25 10.08
CA TRP A 354 13.97 -0.51 10.57
C TRP A 354 13.80 -1.98 11.00
N TYR A 355 12.82 -2.22 11.87
CA TYR A 355 12.50 -3.56 12.40
C TYR A 355 11.04 -3.91 12.11
N MET A 356 10.15 -2.94 12.30
CA MET A 356 8.77 -2.93 11.84
C MET A 356 8.46 -1.52 11.32
N HIS A 357 7.39 -1.37 10.55
CA HIS A 357 6.84 -0.07 10.20
C HIS A 357 5.31 -0.13 10.09
N SER A 358 4.69 1.02 10.33
CA SER A 358 3.25 1.20 10.34
C SER A 358 2.65 1.48 8.96
N GLY A 359 1.33 1.48 8.90
CA GLY A 359 0.52 1.48 7.69
C GLY A 359 -0.60 0.43 7.78
N ASN A 360 -1.48 0.39 6.79
CA ASN A 360 -2.34 -0.77 6.58
C ASN A 360 -1.98 -1.40 5.22
N PRO A 361 -1.08 -2.40 5.19
CA PRO A 361 -0.65 -3.23 6.32
C PRO A 361 0.46 -2.62 7.22
N VAL A 362 0.51 -3.08 8.47
CA VAL A 362 1.70 -3.05 9.33
C VAL A 362 2.67 -4.12 8.81
N VAL A 363 3.91 -3.72 8.56
CA VAL A 363 4.93 -4.62 8.00
C VAL A 363 6.01 -4.85 9.03
N TYR A 364 6.39 -6.10 9.22
CA TYR A 364 7.49 -6.47 10.10
C TYR A 364 8.51 -7.32 9.34
N LYS A 365 9.78 -7.23 9.72
CA LYS A 365 10.80 -8.08 9.09
C LYS A 365 10.51 -9.55 9.33
N GLN A 366 10.67 -10.38 8.32
CA GLN A 366 10.31 -11.80 8.36
C GLN A 366 10.87 -12.54 9.58
N TYR A 367 12.12 -12.25 9.97
CA TYR A 367 12.74 -12.86 11.15
C TYR A 367 12.11 -12.44 12.49
N ALA A 368 11.40 -11.30 12.54
CA ALA A 368 10.64 -10.86 13.71
C ALA A 368 9.39 -11.73 13.96
N ALA A 369 8.96 -12.55 12.98
CA ALA A 369 7.95 -13.58 13.21
C ALA A 369 8.34 -14.49 14.37
N LYS A 370 9.63 -14.81 14.51
CA LYS A 370 10.14 -15.57 15.65
C LYS A 370 9.87 -14.88 16.98
N ASP A 371 10.14 -13.58 17.08
CA ASP A 371 9.92 -12.81 18.30
C ASP A 371 8.43 -12.72 18.66
N ILE A 372 7.55 -12.65 17.64
CA ILE A 372 6.10 -12.73 17.82
C ILE A 372 5.70 -14.09 18.40
N VAL A 373 6.17 -15.20 17.82
CA VAL A 373 5.91 -16.56 18.34
C VAL A 373 6.42 -16.71 19.77
N ASP A 374 7.69 -16.34 20.01
CA ASP A 374 8.34 -16.52 21.31
C ASP A 374 7.65 -15.69 22.40
N THR A 375 7.29 -14.43 22.10
CA THR A 375 6.59 -13.57 23.06
C THR A 375 5.20 -14.12 23.37
N TYR A 376 4.46 -14.56 22.35
CA TYR A 376 3.13 -15.13 22.54
C TYR A 376 3.16 -16.42 23.35
N ASN A 377 4.03 -17.38 22.99
CA ASN A 377 4.08 -18.68 23.66
C ASN A 377 4.61 -18.59 25.10
N ASN A 378 5.58 -17.70 25.38
CA ASN A 378 6.21 -17.64 26.70
C ASN A 378 5.50 -16.67 27.65
N GLU A 379 4.88 -15.63 27.12
CA GLU A 379 4.36 -14.51 27.92
C GLU A 379 2.87 -14.22 27.68
N HIS A 380 2.23 -14.90 26.72
CA HIS A 380 0.82 -14.73 26.34
C HIS A 380 0.43 -13.26 26.08
N ARG A 381 1.34 -12.52 25.44
CA ARG A 381 1.19 -11.10 25.08
C ARG A 381 1.79 -10.80 23.70
N LEU A 382 1.54 -9.59 23.21
CA LEU A 382 2.26 -9.05 22.05
C LEU A 382 3.49 -8.26 22.49
N GLY A 383 4.51 -8.20 21.61
CA GLY A 383 5.73 -7.42 21.82
C GLY A 383 5.47 -5.91 21.64
N TRP A 384 6.26 -5.06 22.33
CA TRP A 384 6.11 -3.60 22.26
C TRP A 384 6.09 -3.06 20.82
N GLY A 385 6.95 -3.58 19.94
CA GLY A 385 6.99 -3.16 18.53
C GLY A 385 5.65 -3.32 17.82
N ILE A 386 4.98 -4.46 17.97
CA ILE A 386 3.67 -4.71 17.34
C ILE A 386 2.61 -3.74 17.86
N VAL A 387 2.59 -3.52 19.19
CA VAL A 387 1.66 -2.58 19.83
C VAL A 387 1.95 -1.14 19.36
N HIS A 388 3.21 -0.78 19.24
CA HIS A 388 3.68 0.52 18.78
C HIS A 388 3.30 0.81 17.33
N GLU A 389 3.50 -0.14 16.40
CA GLU A 389 3.16 0.09 14.99
C GLU A 389 1.65 0.26 14.78
N LEU A 390 0.81 -0.44 15.54
CA LEU A 390 -0.63 -0.18 15.50
C LEU A 390 -0.97 1.19 16.13
N GLY A 391 -0.23 1.60 17.16
CA GLY A 391 -0.30 2.94 17.74
C GLY A 391 -0.06 4.05 16.71
N HIS A 392 0.90 3.86 15.78
CA HIS A 392 1.09 4.76 14.65
C HIS A 392 -0.15 4.86 13.76
N ASN A 393 -0.79 3.75 13.42
CA ASN A 393 -2.03 3.78 12.61
C ASN A 393 -3.15 4.57 13.29
N MET A 394 -3.29 4.43 14.60
CA MET A 394 -4.26 5.20 15.38
C MET A 394 -3.92 6.69 15.38
N HIS A 395 -2.66 7.03 15.64
CA HIS A 395 -2.22 8.41 15.59
C HIS A 395 -2.43 9.02 14.18
N ILE A 396 -1.92 8.39 13.13
CA ILE A 396 -1.92 8.92 11.76
C ILE A 396 -3.33 8.98 11.18
N SER A 397 -4.12 7.92 11.36
CA SER A 397 -5.42 7.76 10.71
C SER A 397 -6.55 8.33 11.57
N SER A 398 -6.61 7.96 12.85
CA SER A 398 -7.68 8.36 13.74
C SER A 398 -7.55 9.82 14.20
N CYS A 399 -6.34 10.27 14.53
CA CYS A 399 -6.10 11.63 15.03
C CYS A 399 -5.53 12.57 13.95
N GLY A 400 -4.72 12.07 13.02
CA GLY A 400 -4.07 12.85 11.99
C GLY A 400 -2.73 13.44 12.43
N ASN A 401 -1.68 13.26 11.62
CA ASN A 401 -0.35 13.84 11.86
C ASN A 401 -0.35 15.37 12.08
N ASN A 402 -1.36 16.06 11.53
CA ASN A 402 -1.50 17.51 11.67
C ASN A 402 -2.18 17.94 12.97
N MET A 403 -2.49 17.02 13.89
CA MET A 403 -3.15 17.31 15.17
C MET A 403 -2.20 17.17 16.36
N VAL A 404 -0.94 16.78 16.13
CA VAL A 404 0.09 16.67 17.17
C VAL A 404 1.33 17.49 16.81
N PRO A 405 2.17 17.89 17.78
CA PRO A 405 3.35 18.70 17.49
C PRO A 405 4.37 18.01 16.56
N ASP A 406 5.05 18.79 15.73
CA ASP A 406 6.04 18.29 14.75
C ASP A 406 7.18 17.53 15.45
N GLY A 407 7.65 16.47 14.79
CA GLY A 407 8.72 15.58 15.30
C GLY A 407 8.23 14.52 16.28
N THR A 408 7.04 14.69 16.88
CA THR A 408 6.60 13.82 18.00
C THR A 408 5.91 12.51 17.58
N GLY A 409 5.88 12.16 16.29
CA GLY A 409 5.11 11.00 15.78
C GLY A 409 5.40 9.68 16.51
N GLU A 410 6.68 9.36 16.73
CA GLU A 410 7.13 8.18 17.47
C GLU A 410 6.71 8.19 18.95
N ASN A 411 6.62 9.38 19.56
CA ASN A 411 6.15 9.53 20.93
C ASN A 411 4.65 9.20 21.03
N TRP A 412 3.85 9.61 20.05
CA TRP A 412 2.42 9.37 20.07
C TRP A 412 2.07 7.89 19.90
N ALA A 413 2.76 7.16 19.02
CA ALA A 413 2.62 5.71 18.95
C ALA A 413 2.88 5.02 20.31
N ASN A 414 3.85 5.53 21.08
CA ASN A 414 4.12 5.05 22.44
C ASN A 414 2.98 5.36 23.43
N VAL A 415 2.18 6.42 23.25
CA VAL A 415 1.01 6.69 24.12
C VAL A 415 -0.02 5.57 24.03
N TRP A 416 -0.32 5.10 22.82
CA TRP A 416 -1.18 3.94 22.59
C TRP A 416 -0.58 2.64 23.13
N SER A 417 0.75 2.51 23.02
CA SER A 417 1.47 1.35 23.56
C SER A 417 1.35 1.26 25.07
N VAL A 418 1.59 2.37 25.77
CA VAL A 418 1.45 2.45 27.24
C VAL A 418 0.01 2.18 27.67
N TRP A 419 -0.96 2.82 27.00
CA TRP A 419 -2.37 2.60 27.30
C TRP A 419 -2.75 1.13 27.18
N THR A 420 -2.44 0.50 26.05
CA THR A 420 -2.80 -0.89 25.79
C THR A 420 -2.08 -1.84 26.72
N ASN A 421 -0.78 -1.65 26.96
CA ASN A 421 -0.06 -2.50 27.90
C ASN A 421 -0.64 -2.37 29.33
N ASN A 422 -0.99 -1.16 29.78
CA ASN A 422 -1.64 -0.97 31.07
C ASN A 422 -3.03 -1.64 31.13
N ALA A 423 -3.84 -1.49 30.07
CA ALA A 423 -5.18 -2.08 29.99
C ALA A 423 -5.14 -3.61 29.96
N MET A 424 -4.14 -4.18 29.30
CA MET A 424 -3.94 -5.62 29.14
C MET A 424 -3.10 -6.25 30.27
N GLY A 425 -2.54 -5.44 31.18
CA GLY A 425 -1.65 -5.91 32.25
C GLY A 425 -0.28 -6.37 31.78
N TRP A 426 0.19 -5.88 30.64
CA TRP A 426 1.50 -6.19 30.04
C TRP A 426 2.59 -5.22 30.54
N PRO A 427 3.86 -5.66 30.57
CA PRO A 427 4.97 -4.79 30.93
C PRO A 427 5.17 -3.67 29.89
N ASN A 428 5.48 -2.47 30.35
CA ASN A 428 5.90 -1.36 29.47
C ASN A 428 7.39 -1.47 29.12
N HIS A 429 7.84 -0.73 28.09
CA HIS A 429 9.25 -0.68 27.69
C HIS A 429 10.16 -0.25 28.84
N GLU A 430 11.40 -0.74 28.91
CA GLU A 430 12.38 -0.38 29.96
C GLU A 430 12.76 1.12 30.03
N ASN A 431 12.37 1.90 29.04
CA ASN A 431 12.62 3.34 28.96
C ASN A 431 11.38 4.16 29.35
N TYR A 432 10.24 3.51 29.56
CA TYR A 432 9.02 4.13 30.05
C TYR A 432 9.24 4.69 31.47
N GLY A 433 8.61 5.85 31.74
CA GLY A 433 8.70 6.51 33.04
C GLY A 433 10.07 7.12 33.37
N ARG A 434 10.98 7.25 32.38
CA ARG A 434 12.22 8.01 32.58
C ARG A 434 11.88 9.50 32.67
N GLU A 435 12.07 10.10 33.85
CA GLU A 435 11.84 11.53 34.12
C GLU A 435 12.76 12.47 33.33
N GLY A 436 13.58 12.00 32.39
CA GLY A 436 14.41 12.88 31.56
C GLY A 436 15.61 13.55 32.27
N GLY A 437 15.75 13.45 33.59
CA GLY A 437 16.97 13.79 34.36
C GLY A 437 17.64 15.10 33.93
N ASP A 438 18.83 14.99 33.30
CA ASP A 438 19.62 16.12 32.76
C ASP A 438 18.82 17.08 31.85
N TYR A 439 17.71 16.62 31.26
CA TYR A 439 16.81 17.43 30.45
C TYR A 439 16.21 18.61 31.23
N HIS A 440 15.83 18.41 32.50
CA HIS A 440 15.20 19.46 33.31
C HIS A 440 16.09 20.67 33.58
N GLY A 441 17.42 20.49 33.56
CA GLY A 441 18.34 21.61 33.71
C GLY A 441 18.40 22.53 32.48
N HIS A 442 18.02 22.02 31.30
CA HIS A 442 18.09 22.73 30.02
C HIS A 442 16.94 22.27 29.09
N PRO A 443 15.68 22.57 29.43
CA PRO A 443 14.54 22.14 28.64
C PRO A 443 14.57 22.85 27.28
N ASP A 444 14.36 22.06 26.22
CA ASP A 444 14.40 22.52 24.83
C ASP A 444 13.40 21.70 24.00
N TYR A 445 12.45 22.40 23.40
CA TYR A 445 11.44 21.78 22.53
C TYR A 445 12.08 20.98 21.39
N ALA A 446 13.17 21.45 20.78
CA ALA A 446 13.80 20.73 19.67
C ALA A 446 14.28 19.34 20.11
N LYS A 447 14.87 19.25 21.31
CA LYS A 447 15.28 17.98 21.92
C LYS A 447 14.08 17.13 22.36
N LEU A 448 13.07 17.73 23.00
CA LEU A 448 11.84 17.00 23.37
C LEU A 448 11.14 16.40 22.16
N SER A 449 11.07 17.15 21.06
CA SER A 449 10.37 16.73 19.85
C SER A 449 11.13 15.67 19.05
N SER A 450 12.43 15.47 19.30
CA SER A 450 13.26 14.49 18.58
C SER A 450 13.64 13.26 19.41
N ASP A 451 13.37 13.25 20.72
CA ASP A 451 13.62 12.11 21.60
C ASP A 451 12.29 11.40 21.93
N ASN A 452 12.25 10.09 21.66
CA ASN A 452 11.03 9.27 21.77
C ASN A 452 10.57 8.99 23.22
N TRP A 453 11.36 9.40 24.22
CA TRP A 453 11.08 9.10 25.63
C TRP A 453 10.87 10.34 26.50
N ILE A 454 11.40 11.50 26.11
CA ILE A 454 11.31 12.73 26.91
C ILE A 454 9.86 13.22 27.01
N LEU A 455 9.15 13.32 25.88
CA LEU A 455 7.73 13.72 25.91
C LEU A 455 6.89 12.69 26.68
N LEU A 456 7.19 11.40 26.52
CA LEU A 456 6.49 10.35 27.24
C LEU A 456 6.67 10.47 28.76
N GLY A 457 7.84 10.91 29.24
CA GLY A 457 8.08 11.22 30.65
C GLY A 457 7.17 12.34 31.18
N CYS A 458 7.00 13.43 30.42
CA CYS A 458 6.08 14.51 30.77
C CYS A 458 4.64 14.01 30.89
N LEU A 459 4.17 13.28 29.87
CA LEU A 459 2.81 12.76 29.85
C LEU A 459 2.59 11.69 30.94
N ASP A 460 3.63 10.93 31.29
CA ASP A 460 3.58 9.94 32.35
C ASP A 460 3.27 10.55 33.71
N MET A 461 3.91 11.67 34.06
CA MET A 461 3.59 12.39 35.29
C MET A 461 2.10 12.78 35.36
N ILE A 462 1.50 13.12 34.22
CA ILE A 462 0.10 13.55 34.16
C ILE A 462 -0.84 12.38 34.43
N TRP A 463 -0.76 11.28 33.66
CA TRP A 463 -1.69 10.17 33.84
C TRP A 463 -1.41 9.32 35.08
N GLN A 464 -0.16 9.29 35.61
CA GLN A 464 0.13 8.69 36.92
C GLN A 464 -0.53 9.49 38.05
N ARG A 465 -0.55 10.82 37.94
CA ARG A 465 -1.11 11.71 38.97
C ARG A 465 -2.63 11.77 38.92
N TYR A 466 -3.20 11.90 37.72
CA TYR A 466 -4.60 12.25 37.51
C TYR A 466 -5.44 11.14 36.83
N GLY A 467 -4.83 10.02 36.44
CA GLY A 467 -5.48 8.94 35.69
C GLY A 467 -5.58 9.22 34.19
N TRP A 468 -6.19 8.29 33.44
CA TRP A 468 -6.25 8.37 31.97
C TRP A 468 -7.49 9.07 31.42
N ASP A 469 -8.54 9.28 32.23
CA ASP A 469 -9.83 9.83 31.76
C ASP A 469 -9.65 11.16 31.02
N GLY A 470 -8.76 12.04 31.49
CA GLY A 470 -8.47 13.30 30.82
C GLY A 470 -7.72 13.15 29.49
N MET A 471 -6.82 12.17 29.38
CA MET A 471 -6.13 11.84 28.13
C MET A 471 -7.11 11.26 27.11
N GLN A 472 -7.97 10.34 27.55
CA GLN A 472 -9.03 9.78 26.72
C GLN A 472 -9.97 10.87 26.23
N ALA A 473 -10.39 11.80 27.10
CA ALA A 473 -11.23 12.94 26.73
C ALA A 473 -10.54 13.84 25.68
N PHE A 474 -9.26 14.17 25.87
CA PHE A 474 -8.48 14.94 24.90
C PHE A 474 -8.38 14.23 23.54
N LEU A 475 -7.95 12.97 23.51
CA LEU A 475 -7.78 12.22 22.27
C LEU A 475 -9.11 11.94 21.57
N THR A 476 -10.20 11.78 22.32
CA THR A 476 -11.56 11.68 21.76
C THR A 476 -11.97 12.98 21.05
N ASP A 477 -11.69 14.15 21.65
CA ASP A 477 -11.92 15.45 20.99
C ASP A 477 -11.12 15.57 19.70
N VAL A 478 -9.82 15.25 19.75
CA VAL A 478 -8.92 15.28 18.59
C VAL A 478 -9.44 14.36 17.47
N ALA A 479 -9.76 13.11 17.78
CA ALA A 479 -10.30 12.15 16.83
C ALA A 479 -11.64 12.61 16.22
N THR A 480 -12.52 13.20 17.03
CA THR A 480 -13.81 13.74 16.57
C THR A 480 -13.61 14.91 15.61
N ARG A 481 -12.70 15.83 15.92
CA ARG A 481 -12.36 16.97 15.06
C ARG A 481 -11.71 16.52 13.75
N ARG A 482 -10.85 15.50 13.82
CA ARG A 482 -10.27 14.88 12.63
C ARG A 482 -11.33 14.26 11.73
N ALA A 483 -12.27 13.50 12.30
CA ALA A 483 -13.40 12.93 11.55
C ALA A 483 -14.29 14.01 10.93
N ALA A 484 -14.42 15.17 11.58
CA ALA A 484 -15.10 16.34 11.03
C ALA A 484 -14.31 17.10 9.94
N GLY A 485 -13.11 16.61 9.58
CA GLY A 485 -12.29 17.16 8.49
C GLY A 485 -11.36 18.30 8.90
N GLU A 486 -11.18 18.55 10.19
CA GLU A 486 -10.30 19.62 10.66
C GLU A 486 -8.82 19.36 10.29
N LYS A 487 -8.11 20.45 9.97
CA LYS A 487 -6.66 20.46 9.69
C LYS A 487 -6.04 21.70 10.32
N LEU A 488 -5.08 21.50 11.21
CA LEU A 488 -4.29 22.61 11.77
C LEU A 488 -3.19 23.03 10.80
N LYS A 489 -2.95 24.34 10.74
CA LYS A 489 -2.16 24.99 9.70
C LYS A 489 -0.66 24.91 9.96
N ASP A 490 -0.26 24.96 11.23
CA ASP A 490 1.13 25.02 11.63
C ASP A 490 1.38 24.31 12.97
N ASN A 491 2.66 24.17 13.32
CA ASN A 491 3.09 23.52 14.56
C ASN A 491 2.67 24.29 15.82
N ALA A 492 2.54 25.62 15.76
CA ALA A 492 2.14 26.42 16.90
C ALA A 492 0.66 26.15 17.27
N GLU A 493 -0.21 25.99 16.27
CA GLU A 493 -1.60 25.55 16.49
C GLU A 493 -1.65 24.14 17.12
N ARG A 494 -0.75 23.23 16.73
CA ARG A 494 -0.67 21.85 17.26
C ARG A 494 -0.18 21.81 18.71
N GLN A 495 0.86 22.58 19.03
CA GLN A 495 1.36 22.73 20.39
C GLN A 495 0.28 23.34 21.31
N ARG A 496 -0.40 24.38 20.84
CA ARG A 496 -1.51 25.00 21.56
C ARG A 496 -2.66 24.02 21.77
N LEU A 497 -3.04 23.25 20.75
CA LEU A 497 -4.05 22.19 20.86
C LEU A 497 -3.67 21.19 21.95
N LEU A 498 -2.42 20.72 21.98
CA LEU A 498 -1.97 19.78 23.00
C LEU A 498 -2.12 20.37 24.41
N ILE A 499 -1.60 21.58 24.64
CA ILE A 499 -1.59 22.19 25.98
C ILE A 499 -3.01 22.53 26.45
N GLU A 500 -3.79 23.20 25.59
CA GLU A 500 -5.16 23.61 25.90
C GLU A 500 -6.07 22.40 26.02
N GLY A 501 -6.00 21.47 25.06
CA GLY A 501 -6.82 20.27 25.00
C GLY A 501 -6.57 19.34 26.18
N MET A 502 -5.31 19.09 26.54
CA MET A 502 -4.97 18.32 27.75
C MET A 502 -5.49 19.04 29.01
N SER A 503 -5.25 20.35 29.13
CA SER A 503 -5.69 21.09 30.32
C SER A 503 -7.22 21.10 30.46
N ILE A 504 -7.95 21.22 29.35
CA ILE A 504 -9.41 21.15 29.31
C ILE A 504 -9.90 19.73 29.63
N GLY A 505 -9.29 18.70 29.03
CA GLY A 505 -9.66 17.30 29.23
C GLY A 505 -9.52 16.85 30.68
N TYR A 506 -8.47 17.32 31.38
CA TYR A 506 -8.26 17.03 32.79
C TYR A 506 -8.94 18.03 33.74
N GLY A 507 -9.36 19.20 33.26
CA GLY A 507 -9.84 20.30 34.11
C GLY A 507 -8.74 20.87 35.02
N ILE A 508 -7.49 20.82 34.59
CA ILE A 508 -6.29 21.24 35.32
C ILE A 508 -5.46 22.16 34.42
N ASP A 509 -4.95 23.28 34.94
CA ASP A 509 -4.02 24.13 34.20
C ASP A 509 -2.60 23.51 34.19
N PHE A 510 -2.21 22.94 33.04
CA PHE A 510 -0.87 22.40 32.80
C PHE A 510 0.10 23.39 32.15
N SER A 511 -0.28 24.67 31.99
CA SER A 511 0.52 25.65 31.25
C SER A 511 1.92 25.89 31.84
N GLU A 512 2.09 25.75 33.15
CA GLU A 512 3.39 25.84 33.83
C GLU A 512 4.22 24.56 33.67
N LEU A 513 3.57 23.40 33.75
CA LEU A 513 4.21 22.10 33.54
C LEU A 513 4.76 21.99 32.12
N PHE A 514 3.92 22.21 31.10
CA PHE A 514 4.35 22.14 29.70
C PHE A 514 5.46 23.16 29.40
N ALA A 515 5.40 24.37 29.99
CA ALA A 515 6.47 25.36 29.85
C ALA A 515 7.80 24.87 30.46
N HIS A 516 7.78 24.20 31.62
CA HIS A 516 8.97 23.58 32.21
C HIS A 516 9.57 22.51 31.32
N TRP A 517 8.73 21.73 30.64
CA TRP A 517 9.17 20.71 29.69
C TRP A 517 9.62 21.29 28.34
N GLY A 518 9.64 22.62 28.18
CA GLY A 518 10.18 23.30 27.01
C GLY A 518 9.15 23.65 25.94
N PHE A 519 7.85 23.38 26.14
CA PHE A 519 6.83 23.81 25.19
C PHE A 519 6.66 25.34 25.19
N PRO A 520 6.46 25.97 24.02
CA PRO A 520 6.06 27.37 23.97
C PRO A 520 4.62 27.51 24.44
N VAL A 521 4.39 28.38 25.42
CA VAL A 521 3.05 28.66 25.96
C VAL A 521 2.82 30.17 25.98
N SER A 522 1.81 30.63 25.24
CA SER A 522 1.51 32.06 25.11
C SER A 522 0.70 32.60 26.29
N ASP A 523 0.66 33.92 26.42
CA ASP A 523 -0.14 34.60 27.46
C ASP A 523 -1.64 34.34 27.27
N GLU A 524 -2.11 34.24 26.02
CA GLU A 524 -3.51 33.91 25.72
C GLU A 524 -3.88 32.50 26.20
N THR A 525 -2.99 31.52 26.01
CA THR A 525 -3.19 30.16 26.54
C THR A 525 -3.21 30.18 28.08
N ARG A 526 -2.34 30.97 28.73
CA ARG A 526 -2.35 31.11 30.21
C ARG A 526 -3.64 31.75 30.71
N GLU A 527 -4.11 32.80 30.05
CA GLU A 527 -5.37 33.45 30.40
C GLU A 527 -6.56 32.49 30.23
N LEU A 528 -6.62 31.77 29.11
CA LEU A 528 -7.66 30.76 28.85
C LEU A 528 -7.72 29.68 29.93
N LEU A 529 -6.55 29.22 30.39
CA LEU A 529 -6.43 28.12 31.34
C LEU A 529 -6.51 28.57 32.81
N SER A 530 -6.40 29.86 33.10
CA SER A 530 -6.42 30.43 34.47
C SER A 530 -7.68 30.12 35.29
N LYS A 531 -8.76 29.70 34.62
CA LYS A 531 -10.02 29.26 35.24
C LYS A 531 -9.93 27.88 35.90
N TYR A 532 -8.93 27.08 35.54
CA TYR A 532 -8.70 25.75 36.12
C TYR A 532 -7.70 25.82 37.29
N PRO A 533 -7.79 24.92 38.28
CA PRO A 533 -6.76 24.80 39.30
C PRO A 533 -5.42 24.43 38.68
N LYS A 534 -4.34 25.01 39.23
CA LYS A 534 -2.96 24.71 38.82
C LYS A 534 -2.62 23.25 39.10
N SER A 535 -1.80 22.65 38.23
CA SER A 535 -1.25 21.31 38.48
C SER A 535 -0.47 21.27 39.79
N ASP A 536 -0.68 20.21 40.57
CA ASP A 536 0.09 19.93 41.79
C ASP A 536 1.27 18.97 41.57
N ILE A 537 1.54 18.62 40.31
CA ILE A 537 2.74 17.87 39.93
C ILE A 537 3.96 18.73 40.26
N ALA A 538 4.84 18.19 41.10
CA ALA A 538 6.11 18.84 41.41
C ALA A 538 6.94 18.95 40.13
N ILE A 539 7.27 20.18 39.77
CA ILE A 539 8.18 20.47 38.67
C ILE A 539 9.60 20.12 39.14
N PRO A 540 10.30 19.16 38.50
CA PRO A 540 11.61 18.68 38.95
C PRO A 540 12.73 19.73 38.91
#